data_AF-A0A0K6BR65-F1
#
_entry.id   AF-A0A0K6BR65-F1
#
_cell.length_a   1.000
_cell.length_b   1.000
_cell.length_c   1.000
_cell.angle_alpha   90.00
_cell.angle_beta   90.00
_cell.angle_gamma   90.00
#
_symmetry.space_group_name_H-M   'P 1'
#
loop_
_entity.id
_entity.type
_entity.pdbx_description
1 polymer ?
#
loop_
_entity_poly.entity_id
_entity_poly.type
_entity_poly.pdbx_seq_one_letter_code
_entity_poly.pdbx_strand_id
1 'polypeptide(L)'
;MNRKNYLLAFILCVQTLFVSAQVYPVRAKLTDEKSFSMILLPDPQSYTKFDANQPLFELQTAWVANSIESLNIKGVLCTGDLVEQNEIRIPDGVNGNQTSEEQWRAASRAFERLDGKLPYVICTGNHDYGYQKAENRLCHFPDYFPAERNSCWRKSLVAVGNNYQGIPTLENAAYEFITDTWGKILVVSLEFAPRDEALAWAKKVVDAPRYKDHKVILLTHSYLAWTGKVIESENYKVTPANYGKAIWDKLVYPAKNICMVICGHECEIADYKDNVSFRIDKNASGKNVPQMMFNAQTADKQWFGNGGDGWLRIMEFMPDGKTIKIKTFSPLFALSPLTCDKSWRTDSYDQFDITIE
;
A
#
# COMPACT_ATOMS: atom_id res chain seq x y z
N MET A 1 34.97 55.55 11.97
CA MET A 1 33.86 54.57 12.01
C MET A 1 34.46 53.17 11.92
N ASN A 2 34.26 52.36 12.98
CA ASN A 2 35.12 51.23 13.32
C ASN A 2 34.75 49.92 12.60
N ARG A 3 35.78 49.25 12.03
CA ARG A 3 35.76 47.88 11.47
C ARG A 3 35.23 46.79 12.42
N LYS A 4 35.07 47.08 13.71
CA LYS A 4 34.53 46.15 14.72
C LYS A 4 33.03 45.88 14.59
N ASN A 5 32.26 46.74 13.92
CA ASN A 5 30.80 46.57 13.83
C ASN A 5 30.35 45.56 12.76
N TYR A 6 31.20 45.28 11.76
CA TYR A 6 30.87 44.30 10.72
C TYR A 6 31.14 42.85 11.14
N LEU A 7 32.09 42.61 12.05
CA LEU A 7 32.37 41.26 12.55
C LEU A 7 31.30 40.77 13.52
N LEU A 8 30.71 41.66 14.33
CA LEU A 8 29.58 41.31 15.20
C LEU A 8 28.29 41.05 14.43
N ALA A 9 28.04 41.78 13.33
CA ALA A 9 26.89 41.51 12.47
C ALA A 9 27.02 40.15 11.74
N PHE A 10 28.24 39.75 11.36
CA PHE A 10 28.47 38.46 10.71
C PHE A 10 28.37 37.28 11.68
N ILE A 11 28.76 37.45 12.95
CA ILE A 11 28.64 36.39 13.98
C ILE A 11 27.19 36.27 14.49
N LEU A 12 26.40 37.36 14.53
CA LEU A 12 24.98 37.29 14.88
C LEU A 12 24.12 36.66 13.76
N CYS A 13 24.51 36.75 12.49
CA CYS A 13 23.78 36.13 11.38
C CYS A 13 24.02 34.61 11.25
N VAL A 14 25.03 34.04 11.92
CA VAL A 14 25.34 32.61 11.84
C VAL A 14 24.65 31.80 12.97
N GLN A 15 24.01 32.45 13.95
CA GLN A 15 23.41 31.75 15.10
C GLN A 15 21.88 31.61 15.09
N THR A 16 21.14 32.11 14.08
CA THR A 16 19.66 32.09 14.11
C THR A 16 18.99 31.45 12.90
N LEU A 17 19.64 30.45 12.29
CA LEU A 17 18.96 29.51 11.40
C LEU A 17 19.23 28.06 11.85
N PHE A 18 19.12 27.81 13.16
CA PHE A 18 18.60 26.50 13.56
C PHE A 18 17.12 26.53 13.17
N VAL A 19 16.85 26.17 11.91
CA VAL A 19 15.54 25.61 11.57
C VAL A 19 15.43 24.38 12.46
N SER A 20 14.73 24.53 13.60
CA SER A 20 14.39 23.40 14.45
C SER A 20 13.46 22.52 13.62
N ALA A 21 14.04 21.63 12.82
CA ALA A 21 13.31 20.58 12.14
C ALA A 21 12.50 19.82 13.20
N GLN A 22 11.28 19.42 12.86
CA GLN A 22 10.45 18.65 13.77
C GLN A 22 11.23 17.42 14.25
N VAL A 23 11.40 17.31 15.57
CA VAL A 23 12.12 16.20 16.19
C VAL A 23 11.15 15.04 16.32
N TYR A 24 11.29 14.03 15.46
CA TYR A 24 10.55 12.77 15.59
C TYR A 24 11.21 11.91 16.67
N PRO A 25 10.51 11.57 17.76
CA PRO A 25 11.04 10.74 18.84
C PRO A 25 11.59 9.40 18.34
N VAL A 26 10.88 8.76 17.40
CA VAL A 26 11.32 7.53 16.75
C VAL A 26 11.46 7.76 15.25
N ARG A 27 12.67 7.55 14.74
CA ARG A 27 12.97 7.52 13.32
C ARG A 27 13.31 6.08 12.93
N ALA A 28 12.45 5.46 12.14
CA ALA A 28 12.76 4.16 11.56
C ALA A 28 14.05 4.26 10.72
N LYS A 29 14.84 3.20 10.77
CA LYS A 29 16.09 3.08 10.00
C LYS A 29 16.12 1.72 9.31
N LEU A 30 16.76 1.71 8.14
CA LEU A 30 17.17 0.45 7.52
C LEU A 30 18.13 -0.29 8.44
N THR A 31 18.05 -1.62 8.43
CA THR A 31 19.05 -2.49 9.05
C THR A 31 20.38 -2.46 8.31
N ASP A 32 20.35 -2.24 6.99
CA ASP A 32 21.55 -2.12 6.15
C ASP A 32 21.44 -0.87 5.26
N GLU A 33 22.49 -0.05 5.21
CA GLU A 33 22.51 1.22 4.46
C GLU A 33 22.43 1.03 2.94
N LYS A 34 22.74 -0.18 2.43
CA LYS A 34 22.61 -0.53 1.01
C LYS A 34 21.23 -1.10 0.67
N SER A 35 20.37 -1.30 1.66
CA SER A 35 18.97 -1.67 1.42
C SER A 35 18.20 -0.51 0.80
N PHE A 36 17.06 -0.84 0.20
CA PHE A 36 16.01 0.12 -0.09
C PHE A 36 14.70 -0.38 0.51
N SER A 37 13.66 0.45 0.57
CA SER A 37 12.35 0.00 1.05
C SER A 37 11.21 0.31 0.09
N MET A 38 10.13 -0.47 0.23
CA MET A 38 8.79 -0.06 -0.15
C MET A 38 7.92 0.00 1.10
N ILE A 39 6.96 0.93 1.13
CA ILE A 39 6.00 1.02 2.24
C ILE A 39 4.69 0.40 1.80
N LEU A 40 4.16 -0.53 2.59
CA LEU A 40 2.85 -1.12 2.38
C LEU A 40 1.85 -0.46 3.34
N LEU A 41 0.90 0.26 2.76
CA LEU A 41 -0.27 0.82 3.44
C LEU A 41 -1.40 -0.22 3.41
N PRO A 42 -2.09 -0.43 4.54
CA PRO A 42 -3.25 -1.32 4.60
C PRO A 42 -4.49 -0.62 4.02
N ASP A 43 -5.64 -1.24 4.24
CA ASP A 43 -6.97 -0.83 3.83
C ASP A 43 -7.45 0.39 4.65
N PRO A 44 -7.56 1.60 4.04
CA PRO A 44 -7.74 2.85 4.79
C PRO A 44 -9.21 3.25 5.00
N GLN A 45 -10.22 2.44 4.63
CA GLN A 45 -11.61 2.92 4.59
C GLN A 45 -12.14 3.43 5.94
N SER A 46 -11.63 2.91 7.07
CA SER A 46 -12.01 3.41 8.40
C SER A 46 -11.42 4.79 8.73
N TYR A 47 -10.34 5.21 8.04
CA TYR A 47 -9.85 6.59 8.12
C TYR A 47 -10.70 7.55 7.30
N THR A 48 -11.25 7.11 6.16
CA THR A 48 -11.91 8.02 5.22
C THR A 48 -13.38 8.25 5.55
N LYS A 49 -14.07 7.26 6.13
CA LYS A 49 -15.50 7.33 6.49
C LYS A 49 -15.85 8.25 7.65
N PHE A 50 -14.87 8.63 8.48
CA PHE A 50 -15.04 9.59 9.58
C PHE A 50 -14.15 10.82 9.36
N ASP A 51 -14.73 12.02 9.31
CA ASP A 51 -13.99 13.28 9.16
C ASP A 51 -12.84 13.44 10.15
N ALA A 52 -13.06 13.08 11.42
CA ALA A 52 -12.07 13.15 12.49
C ALA A 52 -10.85 12.22 12.26
N ASN A 53 -11.03 11.14 11.50
CA ASN A 53 -9.98 10.16 11.24
C ASN A 53 -9.19 10.46 9.94
N GLN A 54 -9.74 11.23 9.00
CA GLN A 54 -9.09 11.51 7.72
C GLN A 54 -7.64 12.03 7.85
N PRO A 55 -7.31 12.93 8.82
CA PRO A 55 -5.94 13.39 9.00
C PRO A 55 -4.95 12.28 9.40
N LEU A 56 -5.41 11.14 9.92
CA LEU A 56 -4.56 10.01 10.31
C LEU A 56 -3.99 9.28 9.09
N PHE A 57 -4.76 9.14 8.01
CA PHE A 57 -4.24 8.58 6.77
C PHE A 57 -3.27 9.55 6.08
N GLU A 58 -3.58 10.87 6.10
CA GLU A 58 -2.64 11.91 5.66
C GLU A 58 -1.34 11.89 6.49
N LEU A 59 -1.42 11.59 7.78
CA LEU A 59 -0.25 11.48 8.66
C LEU A 59 0.67 10.35 8.21
N GLN A 60 0.10 9.18 7.86
CA GLN A 60 0.89 8.06 7.36
C GLN A 60 1.65 8.43 6.09
N THR A 61 0.96 8.99 5.08
CA THR A 61 1.61 9.37 3.81
C THR A 61 2.57 10.55 3.96
N ALA A 62 2.28 11.50 4.86
CA ALA A 62 3.21 12.58 5.21
C ALA A 62 4.48 12.03 5.88
N TRP A 63 4.36 11.04 6.77
CA TRP A 63 5.51 10.37 7.37
C TRP A 63 6.33 9.63 6.32
N VAL A 64 5.69 8.93 5.36
CA VAL A 64 6.39 8.29 4.23
C VAL A 64 7.16 9.35 3.46
N ALA A 65 6.52 10.46 3.07
CA ALA A 65 7.17 11.54 2.33
C ALA A 65 8.39 12.13 3.08
N ASN A 66 8.31 12.25 4.40
CA ASN A 66 9.41 12.73 5.23
C ASN A 66 10.53 11.67 5.41
N SER A 67 10.22 10.39 5.23
CA SER A 67 11.16 9.28 5.48
C SER A 67 11.82 8.75 4.21
N ILE A 68 11.55 9.35 3.04
CA ILE A 68 12.04 8.90 1.72
C ILE A 68 13.55 8.68 1.73
N GLU A 69 14.32 9.69 2.14
CA GLU A 69 15.78 9.62 2.11
C GLU A 69 16.31 8.64 3.17
N SER A 70 15.81 8.72 4.41
CA SER A 70 16.32 7.91 5.53
C SER A 70 16.03 6.41 5.40
N LEU A 71 14.97 6.06 4.68
CA LEU A 71 14.59 4.67 4.42
C LEU A 71 14.86 4.25 2.97
N ASN A 72 15.43 5.13 2.14
CA ASN A 72 15.63 4.89 0.71
C ASN A 72 14.36 4.32 0.05
N ILE A 73 13.22 4.97 0.29
CA ILE A 73 11.92 4.49 -0.18
C ILE A 73 11.86 4.60 -1.70
N LYS A 74 11.57 3.51 -2.40
CA LYS A 74 11.42 3.48 -3.87
C LYS A 74 9.98 3.56 -4.34
N GLY A 75 9.03 3.18 -3.50
CA GLY A 75 7.61 3.26 -3.82
C GLY A 75 6.72 2.89 -2.63
N VAL A 76 5.42 3.12 -2.81
CA VAL A 76 4.38 2.76 -1.85
C VAL A 76 3.40 1.78 -2.49
N LEU A 77 2.94 0.80 -1.74
CA LEU A 77 1.91 -0.16 -2.12
C LEU A 77 0.69 0.06 -1.22
N CYS A 78 -0.52 -0.03 -1.75
CA CYS A 78 -1.76 0.04 -0.96
C CYS A 78 -2.72 -1.06 -1.40
N THR A 79 -3.27 -1.79 -0.42
CA THR A 79 -4.09 -2.99 -0.62
C THR A 79 -5.54 -2.71 -1.01
N GLY A 80 -5.94 -1.46 -1.17
CA GLY A 80 -7.29 -1.07 -1.63
C GLY A 80 -8.25 -0.76 -0.51
N ASP A 81 -9.54 -0.74 -0.84
CA ASP A 81 -10.62 -0.20 0.01
C ASP A 81 -10.30 1.22 0.49
N LEU A 82 -10.10 2.11 -0.49
CA LEU A 82 -9.79 3.51 -0.23
C LEU A 82 -10.96 4.23 0.47
N VAL A 83 -12.18 3.78 0.20
CA VAL A 83 -13.43 4.29 0.77
C VAL A 83 -14.22 3.17 1.42
N GLU A 84 -15.11 3.50 2.36
CA GLU A 84 -16.02 2.52 2.98
C GLU A 84 -17.26 2.31 2.11
N GLN A 85 -17.70 3.32 1.36
CA GLN A 85 -18.86 3.19 0.49
C GLN A 85 -18.66 3.99 -0.79
N ASN A 86 -18.55 3.29 -1.93
CA ASN A 86 -18.25 3.91 -3.22
C ASN A 86 -19.30 4.91 -3.71
N GLU A 87 -20.59 4.80 -3.33
CA GLU A 87 -21.66 5.64 -3.90
C GLU A 87 -22.77 6.01 -2.87
N ILE A 88 -22.40 6.23 -1.60
CA ILE A 88 -23.35 6.75 -0.60
C ILE A 88 -23.49 8.28 -0.67
N ARG A 89 -24.73 8.77 -0.78
CA ARG A 89 -25.02 10.21 -0.86
C ARG A 89 -25.47 10.83 0.47
N ILE A 90 -25.97 10.01 1.38
CA ILE A 90 -26.42 10.42 2.71
C ILE A 90 -25.80 9.44 3.72
N PRO A 91 -24.78 9.85 4.49
CA PRO A 91 -24.24 8.99 5.54
C PRO A 91 -25.30 8.77 6.63
N ASP A 92 -25.31 7.58 7.21
CA ASP A 92 -26.22 7.23 8.31
C ASP A 92 -25.74 7.77 9.68
N GLY A 93 -24.49 8.24 9.75
CA GLY A 93 -23.84 8.70 10.97
C GLY A 93 -23.35 7.57 11.88
N VAL A 94 -23.54 6.31 11.48
CA VAL A 94 -23.13 5.12 12.22
C VAL A 94 -21.95 4.46 11.53
N ASN A 95 -22.06 4.11 10.24
CA ASN A 95 -20.96 3.60 9.44
C ASN A 95 -20.23 4.72 8.69
N GLY A 96 -19.90 5.78 9.42
CA GLY A 96 -19.28 6.98 8.89
C GLY A 96 -20.22 8.19 8.87
N ASN A 97 -19.62 9.37 8.83
CA ASN A 97 -20.30 10.65 8.74
C ASN A 97 -19.94 11.41 7.44
N GLN A 98 -19.36 10.71 6.47
CA GLN A 98 -18.89 11.28 5.21
C GLN A 98 -19.66 10.69 4.02
N THR A 99 -20.05 11.53 3.08
CA THR A 99 -20.54 11.10 1.76
C THR A 99 -19.43 10.39 0.97
N SER A 100 -19.80 9.62 -0.05
CA SER A 100 -18.83 8.95 -0.94
C SER A 100 -17.81 9.93 -1.54
N GLU A 101 -18.27 11.09 -2.01
CA GLU A 101 -17.39 12.10 -2.61
C GLU A 101 -16.37 12.64 -1.58
N GLU A 102 -16.79 12.88 -0.34
CA GLU A 102 -15.89 13.30 0.73
C GLU A 102 -14.87 12.21 1.08
N GLN A 103 -15.29 10.95 1.13
CA GLN A 103 -14.39 9.82 1.37
C GLN A 103 -13.34 9.69 0.26
N TRP A 104 -13.76 9.72 -1.01
CA TRP A 104 -12.84 9.65 -2.15
C TRP A 104 -11.89 10.85 -2.22
N ARG A 105 -12.38 12.06 -1.93
CA ARG A 105 -11.53 13.25 -1.81
C ARG A 105 -10.53 13.12 -0.67
N ALA A 106 -10.91 12.55 0.46
CA ALA A 106 -10.02 12.33 1.60
C ALA A 106 -8.93 11.30 1.28
N ALA A 107 -9.30 10.16 0.70
CA ALA A 107 -8.35 9.15 0.23
C ALA A 107 -7.35 9.78 -0.75
N SER A 108 -7.87 10.48 -1.76
CA SER A 108 -7.06 11.20 -2.75
C SER A 108 -6.11 12.20 -2.08
N ARG A 109 -6.62 13.07 -1.20
CA ARG A 109 -5.83 14.09 -0.48
C ARG A 109 -4.69 13.49 0.34
N ALA A 110 -4.90 12.32 0.95
CA ALA A 110 -3.82 11.62 1.65
C ALA A 110 -2.67 11.23 0.71
N PHE A 111 -2.94 10.72 -0.48
CA PHE A 111 -1.90 10.39 -1.44
C PHE A 111 -1.20 11.62 -2.05
N GLU A 112 -1.79 12.83 -2.01
CA GLU A 112 -1.15 14.06 -2.51
C GLU A 112 0.20 14.35 -1.84
N ARG A 113 0.41 13.86 -0.61
CA ARG A 113 1.68 13.98 0.10
C ARG A 113 2.85 13.33 -0.66
N LEU A 114 2.56 12.34 -1.50
CA LEU A 114 3.51 11.52 -2.27
C LEU A 114 3.63 11.95 -3.73
N ASP A 115 2.68 12.76 -4.24
CA ASP A 115 2.67 13.21 -5.63
C ASP A 115 3.96 13.96 -5.99
N GLY A 116 4.58 13.55 -7.10
CA GLY A 116 5.86 14.10 -7.56
C GLY A 116 7.08 13.68 -6.74
N LYS A 117 6.93 12.86 -5.69
CA LYS A 117 8.03 12.38 -4.84
C LYS A 117 8.27 10.89 -4.96
N LEU A 118 7.21 10.08 -4.94
CA LEU A 118 7.28 8.63 -5.07
C LEU A 118 6.19 8.12 -6.02
N PRO A 119 6.48 7.11 -6.86
CA PRO A 119 5.42 6.32 -7.46
C PRO A 119 4.74 5.47 -6.37
N TYR A 120 3.43 5.34 -6.46
CA TYR A 120 2.66 4.43 -5.62
C TYR A 120 1.79 3.51 -6.48
N VAL A 121 1.52 2.32 -5.97
CA VAL A 121 0.74 1.27 -6.64
C VAL A 121 -0.42 0.91 -5.73
N ILE A 122 -1.63 1.01 -6.26
CA ILE A 122 -2.87 0.77 -5.50
C ILE A 122 -3.65 -0.31 -6.24
N CYS A 123 -4.07 -1.36 -5.55
CA CYS A 123 -5.19 -2.18 -6.02
C CYS A 123 -6.48 -1.64 -5.43
N THR A 124 -7.59 -1.82 -6.11
CA THR A 124 -8.92 -1.47 -5.58
C THR A 124 -9.47 -2.62 -4.74
N GLY A 125 -10.25 -2.30 -3.72
CA GLY A 125 -10.96 -3.29 -2.88
C GLY A 125 -12.47 -3.34 -3.14
N ASN A 126 -13.18 -4.18 -2.39
CA ASN A 126 -14.62 -4.38 -2.61
C ASN A 126 -15.46 -3.14 -2.29
N HIS A 127 -15.02 -2.30 -1.35
CA HIS A 127 -15.70 -1.07 -0.98
C HIS A 127 -15.47 0.06 -1.99
N ASP A 128 -14.44 -0.05 -2.84
CA ASP A 128 -14.20 0.85 -3.97
C ASP A 128 -15.14 0.61 -5.16
N TYR A 129 -15.94 -0.47 -5.12
CA TYR A 129 -16.89 -0.84 -6.16
C TYR A 129 -18.34 -0.80 -5.71
N GLY A 130 -19.24 -0.59 -6.66
CA GLY A 130 -20.68 -0.66 -6.44
C GLY A 130 -21.23 0.57 -5.71
N TYR A 131 -22.15 0.32 -4.78
CA TYR A 131 -22.80 1.37 -3.97
C TYR A 131 -22.28 1.38 -2.55
N GLN A 132 -22.38 0.22 -1.88
CA GLN A 132 -21.84 0.03 -0.54
C GLN A 132 -20.60 -0.86 -0.58
N LYS A 133 -20.67 -1.98 -1.31
CA LYS A 133 -19.58 -2.96 -1.42
C LYS A 133 -19.84 -3.94 -2.56
N ALA A 134 -19.23 -3.69 -3.71
CA ALA A 134 -19.17 -4.60 -4.86
C ALA A 134 -20.53 -5.21 -5.26
N GLU A 135 -21.58 -4.40 -5.32
CA GLU A 135 -22.86 -4.83 -5.91
C GLU A 135 -22.78 -4.93 -7.43
N ASN A 136 -21.92 -4.11 -8.04
CA ASN A 136 -21.61 -4.06 -9.47
C ASN A 136 -20.19 -3.51 -9.66
N ARG A 137 -19.80 -3.25 -10.90
CA ARG A 137 -18.43 -2.85 -11.28
C ARG A 137 -18.20 -1.33 -11.33
N LEU A 138 -19.19 -0.50 -11.00
CA LEU A 138 -19.00 0.95 -10.89
C LEU A 138 -17.89 1.26 -9.89
N CYS A 139 -16.93 2.10 -10.25
CA CYS A 139 -15.81 2.49 -9.42
C CYS A 139 -15.38 3.91 -9.75
N HIS A 140 -15.12 4.72 -8.73
CA HIS A 140 -14.66 6.10 -8.90
C HIS A 140 -13.14 6.26 -8.81
N PHE A 141 -12.39 5.19 -8.60
CA PHE A 141 -10.92 5.24 -8.54
C PHE A 141 -10.29 6.06 -9.70
N PRO A 142 -10.70 5.91 -10.98
CA PRO A 142 -10.13 6.69 -12.09
C PRO A 142 -10.37 8.20 -12.00
N ASP A 143 -11.44 8.65 -11.33
CA ASP A 143 -11.78 10.07 -11.18
C ASP A 143 -10.84 10.79 -10.20
N TYR A 144 -10.31 10.04 -9.21
CA TYR A 144 -9.46 10.58 -8.14
C TYR A 144 -7.98 10.23 -8.31
N PHE A 145 -7.67 9.22 -9.11
CA PHE A 145 -6.32 8.77 -9.42
C PHE A 145 -6.07 8.68 -10.94
N PRO A 146 -6.24 9.79 -11.70
CA PRO A 146 -5.87 9.81 -13.10
C PRO A 146 -4.36 9.68 -13.27
N ALA A 147 -3.89 9.03 -14.33
CA ALA A 147 -2.46 8.75 -14.53
C ALA A 147 -1.58 10.02 -14.62
N GLU A 148 -2.16 11.17 -14.97
CA GLU A 148 -1.48 12.46 -15.04
C GLU A 148 -1.17 13.06 -13.67
N ARG A 149 -1.87 12.61 -12.62
CA ARG A 149 -1.80 13.16 -11.26
C ARG A 149 -0.38 13.13 -10.70
N ASN A 150 0.28 11.99 -10.77
CA ASN A 150 1.60 11.80 -10.18
C ASN A 150 2.67 11.72 -11.27
N SER A 151 3.54 12.73 -11.35
CA SER A 151 4.60 12.76 -12.35
C SER A 151 5.59 11.59 -12.26
N CYS A 152 5.71 10.94 -11.10
CA CYS A 152 6.56 9.77 -10.93
C CYS A 152 6.09 8.57 -11.76
N TRP A 153 4.80 8.45 -12.06
CA TRP A 153 4.27 7.38 -12.91
C TRP A 153 4.75 7.44 -14.35
N ARG A 154 5.16 8.60 -14.86
CA ARG A 154 5.77 8.71 -16.21
C ARG A 154 7.01 7.82 -16.38
N LYS A 155 7.67 7.46 -15.27
CA LYS A 155 8.86 6.60 -15.27
C LYS A 155 8.56 5.15 -14.89
N SER A 156 7.57 4.92 -14.02
CA SER A 156 7.30 3.58 -13.48
C SER A 156 6.10 2.89 -14.12
N LEU A 157 5.04 3.58 -14.52
CA LEU A 157 3.87 2.95 -15.14
C LEU A 157 4.22 2.46 -16.55
N VAL A 158 4.20 1.14 -16.75
CA VAL A 158 4.67 0.49 -17.99
C VAL A 158 3.59 -0.26 -18.75
N ALA A 159 2.47 -0.60 -18.11
CA ALA A 159 1.30 -1.16 -18.77
C ALA A 159 0.01 -0.81 -18.01
N VAL A 160 -1.08 -0.66 -18.75
CA VAL A 160 -2.43 -0.40 -18.22
C VAL A 160 -3.40 -1.40 -18.86
N GLY A 161 -4.28 -1.96 -18.05
CA GLY A 161 -5.38 -2.83 -18.45
C GLY A 161 -6.70 -2.06 -18.51
N ASN A 162 -7.69 -2.67 -19.15
CA ASN A 162 -9.01 -2.05 -19.25
C ASN A 162 -9.87 -2.37 -18.03
N ASN A 163 -10.62 -1.39 -17.54
CA ASN A 163 -11.68 -1.57 -16.55
C ASN A 163 -12.93 -2.24 -17.14
N TYR A 164 -14.00 -2.31 -16.34
CA TYR A 164 -15.26 -2.97 -16.73
C TYR A 164 -15.97 -2.32 -17.92
N GLN A 165 -15.69 -1.05 -18.20
CA GLN A 165 -16.24 -0.31 -19.35
C GLN A 165 -15.35 -0.40 -20.59
N GLY A 166 -14.24 -1.15 -20.52
CA GLY A 166 -13.28 -1.23 -21.62
C GLY A 166 -12.34 -0.03 -21.71
N ILE A 167 -12.28 0.82 -20.68
CA ILE A 167 -11.43 2.00 -20.63
C ILE A 167 -10.11 1.65 -19.95
N PRO A 168 -8.94 2.03 -20.49
CA PRO A 168 -7.67 1.86 -19.79
C PRO A 168 -7.62 2.71 -18.52
N THR A 169 -7.51 2.09 -17.35
CA THR A 169 -7.43 2.79 -16.05
C THR A 169 -6.42 2.15 -15.12
N LEU A 170 -6.02 2.87 -14.07
CA LEU A 170 -5.07 2.35 -13.09
C LEU A 170 -5.63 1.24 -12.18
N GLU A 171 -6.91 0.87 -12.32
CA GLU A 171 -7.52 -0.27 -11.62
C GLU A 171 -6.78 -1.58 -11.93
N ASN A 172 -6.25 -1.70 -13.16
CA ASN A 172 -5.36 -2.79 -13.57
C ASN A 172 -4.11 -2.19 -14.20
N ALA A 173 -2.96 -2.27 -13.53
CA ALA A 173 -1.75 -1.58 -13.98
C ALA A 173 -0.47 -2.29 -13.55
N ALA A 174 0.60 -2.11 -14.33
CA ALA A 174 1.92 -2.66 -14.03
C ALA A 174 2.97 -1.55 -13.94
N TYR A 175 3.81 -1.63 -12.91
CA TYR A 175 4.79 -0.62 -12.56
C TYR A 175 6.20 -1.22 -12.45
N GLU A 176 7.15 -0.68 -13.19
CA GLU A 176 8.55 -1.12 -13.24
C GLU A 176 9.42 -0.29 -12.29
N PHE A 177 10.21 -0.98 -11.48
CA PHE A 177 11.20 -0.41 -10.57
C PHE A 177 12.56 -1.03 -10.89
N ILE A 178 13.55 -0.20 -11.22
CA ILE A 178 14.93 -0.62 -11.46
C ILE A 178 15.74 -0.28 -10.21
N THR A 179 16.44 -1.28 -9.68
CA THR A 179 17.13 -1.19 -8.39
C THR A 179 18.56 -1.73 -8.53
N ASP A 180 19.46 -1.21 -7.71
CA ASP A 180 20.88 -1.57 -7.79
C ASP A 180 21.17 -3.00 -7.31
N THR A 181 20.41 -3.49 -6.34
CA THR A 181 20.66 -4.78 -5.66
C THR A 181 19.66 -5.87 -6.03
N TRP A 182 18.42 -5.52 -6.40
CA TRP A 182 17.36 -6.48 -6.73
C TRP A 182 17.13 -6.65 -8.24
N GLY A 183 17.80 -5.83 -9.06
CA GLY A 183 17.57 -5.77 -10.50
C GLY A 183 16.22 -5.11 -10.81
N LYS A 184 15.43 -5.76 -11.66
CA LYS A 184 14.15 -5.23 -12.12
C LYS A 184 13.00 -5.88 -11.34
N ILE A 185 12.18 -5.05 -10.71
CA ILE A 185 10.95 -5.46 -10.05
C ILE A 185 9.77 -4.94 -10.89
N LEU A 186 8.78 -5.79 -11.09
CA LEU A 186 7.49 -5.39 -11.66
C LEU A 186 6.41 -5.59 -10.60
N VAL A 187 5.66 -4.53 -10.28
CA VAL A 187 4.47 -4.66 -9.43
C VAL A 187 3.25 -4.62 -10.33
N VAL A 188 2.44 -5.67 -10.32
CA VAL A 188 1.18 -5.74 -11.07
C VAL A 188 0.03 -5.61 -10.08
N SER A 189 -0.80 -4.60 -10.27
CA SER A 189 -2.01 -4.36 -9.49
C SER A 189 -3.23 -4.82 -10.27
N LEU A 190 -4.19 -5.45 -9.57
CA LEU A 190 -5.45 -5.90 -10.14
C LEU A 190 -6.65 -5.23 -9.46
N GLU A 191 -7.72 -5.10 -10.23
CA GLU A 191 -9.03 -4.71 -9.72
C GLU A 191 -9.56 -5.73 -8.67
N PHE A 192 -10.50 -5.31 -7.81
CA PHE A 192 -11.12 -6.24 -6.86
C PHE A 192 -11.85 -7.38 -7.58
N ALA A 193 -11.73 -8.59 -7.06
CA ALA A 193 -12.34 -9.80 -7.61
C ALA A 193 -12.20 -9.87 -9.15
N PRO A 194 -10.97 -9.84 -9.69
CA PRO A 194 -10.70 -9.48 -11.08
C PRO A 194 -11.51 -10.29 -12.08
N ARG A 195 -11.96 -9.63 -13.15
CA ARG A 195 -12.61 -10.32 -14.27
C ARG A 195 -11.59 -11.19 -15.01
N ASP A 196 -12.08 -12.12 -15.83
CA ASP A 196 -11.20 -12.99 -16.63
C ASP A 196 -10.34 -12.19 -17.62
N GLU A 197 -10.86 -11.08 -18.14
CA GLU A 197 -10.13 -10.17 -19.03
C GLU A 197 -8.95 -9.49 -18.31
N ALA A 198 -9.13 -9.10 -17.04
CA ALA A 198 -8.07 -8.51 -16.23
C ALA A 198 -6.98 -9.54 -15.92
N LEU A 199 -7.36 -10.77 -15.56
CA LEU A 199 -6.41 -11.87 -15.34
C LEU A 199 -5.66 -12.25 -16.63
N ALA A 200 -6.35 -12.30 -17.77
CA ALA A 200 -5.74 -12.59 -19.06
C ALA A 200 -4.77 -11.48 -19.48
N TRP A 201 -5.14 -10.21 -19.25
CA TRP A 201 -4.24 -9.08 -19.46
C TRP A 201 -2.98 -9.18 -18.58
N ALA A 202 -3.15 -9.44 -17.28
CA ALA A 202 -2.02 -9.55 -16.35
C ALA A 202 -1.10 -10.71 -16.74
N LYS A 203 -1.67 -11.85 -17.11
CA LYS A 203 -0.92 -13.00 -17.63
C LYS A 203 -0.09 -12.61 -18.87
N LYS A 204 -0.69 -11.90 -19.82
CA LYS A 204 0.01 -11.41 -21.01
C LYS A 204 1.14 -10.45 -20.66
N VAL A 205 0.95 -9.58 -19.66
CA VAL A 205 2.00 -8.69 -19.17
C VAL A 205 3.15 -9.51 -18.58
N VAL A 206 2.90 -10.37 -17.59
CA VAL A 206 4.00 -11.08 -16.90
C VAL A 206 4.72 -12.09 -17.80
N ASP A 207 4.05 -12.65 -18.81
CA ASP A 207 4.65 -13.56 -19.79
C ASP A 207 5.38 -12.83 -20.93
N ALA A 208 5.24 -11.50 -21.06
CA ALA A 208 5.86 -10.78 -22.15
C ALA A 208 7.39 -10.89 -22.07
N PRO A 209 8.10 -11.08 -23.21
CA PRO A 209 9.56 -11.29 -23.21
C PRO A 209 10.37 -10.23 -22.44
N ARG A 210 9.90 -8.97 -22.42
CA ARG A 210 10.53 -7.87 -21.67
C ARG A 210 10.59 -8.12 -20.16
N TYR A 211 9.64 -8.85 -19.60
CA TYR A 211 9.49 -9.06 -18.15
C TYR A 211 9.94 -10.43 -17.66
N LYS A 212 10.54 -11.24 -18.55
CA LYS A 212 10.99 -12.61 -18.24
C LYS A 212 11.97 -12.66 -17.07
N ASP A 213 12.83 -11.66 -16.93
CA ASP A 213 13.89 -11.58 -15.90
C ASP A 213 13.50 -10.65 -14.73
N HIS A 214 12.25 -10.18 -14.67
CA HIS A 214 11.75 -9.38 -13.55
C HIS A 214 11.36 -10.27 -12.38
N LYS A 215 11.55 -9.76 -11.17
CA LYS A 215 10.84 -10.27 -9.99
C LYS A 215 9.46 -9.61 -9.95
N VAL A 216 8.40 -10.40 -10.14
CA VAL A 216 7.03 -9.85 -10.18
C VAL A 216 6.36 -9.99 -8.82
N ILE A 217 5.87 -8.87 -8.29
CA ILE A 217 5.02 -8.80 -7.11
C ILE A 217 3.59 -8.57 -7.60
N LEU A 218 2.67 -9.45 -7.23
CA LEU A 218 1.24 -9.27 -7.48
C LEU A 218 0.61 -8.56 -6.28
N LEU A 219 -0.05 -7.43 -6.52
CA LEU A 219 -0.86 -6.71 -5.55
C LEU A 219 -2.33 -6.89 -5.91
N THR A 220 -3.11 -7.47 -5.01
CA THR A 220 -4.55 -7.71 -5.17
C THR A 220 -5.25 -7.52 -3.84
N HIS A 221 -6.56 -7.31 -3.83
CA HIS A 221 -7.28 -7.04 -2.58
C HIS A 221 -7.68 -8.32 -1.81
N SER A 222 -8.71 -9.05 -2.28
CA SER A 222 -9.11 -10.34 -1.68
C SER A 222 -8.26 -11.48 -2.23
N TYR A 223 -7.58 -12.22 -1.35
CA TYR A 223 -6.78 -13.37 -1.74
C TYR A 223 -6.52 -14.38 -0.60
N LEU A 224 -6.02 -13.96 0.57
CA LEU A 224 -5.89 -14.81 1.76
C LEU A 224 -6.89 -14.41 2.84
N ALA A 225 -7.46 -15.41 3.52
CA ALA A 225 -8.14 -15.25 4.80
C ALA A 225 -7.14 -14.95 5.92
N TRP A 226 -7.62 -14.44 7.06
CA TRP A 226 -6.79 -14.24 8.27
C TRP A 226 -6.13 -15.53 8.77
N THR A 227 -6.75 -16.69 8.52
CA THR A 227 -6.16 -18.01 8.83
C THR A 227 -4.98 -18.41 7.93
N GLY A 228 -4.67 -17.60 6.90
CA GLY A 228 -3.69 -17.92 5.87
C GLY A 228 -4.21 -18.92 4.83
N LYS A 229 -5.50 -19.25 4.79
CA LYS A 229 -6.09 -20.02 3.68
C LYS A 229 -6.32 -19.13 2.46
N VAL A 230 -6.07 -19.66 1.27
CA VAL A 230 -6.44 -18.97 0.02
C VAL A 230 -7.97 -18.98 -0.10
N ILE A 231 -8.56 -17.82 -0.35
CA ILE A 231 -10.01 -17.65 -0.45
C ILE A 231 -10.52 -18.28 -1.74
N GLU A 232 -11.44 -19.24 -1.64
CA GLU A 232 -12.02 -19.91 -2.80
C GLU A 232 -13.22 -19.15 -3.37
N SER A 233 -14.05 -18.58 -2.50
CA SER A 233 -15.24 -17.84 -2.87
C SER A 233 -15.63 -16.84 -1.79
N GLU A 234 -16.34 -15.80 -2.21
CA GLU A 234 -16.95 -14.79 -1.33
C GLU A 234 -18.37 -14.51 -1.79
N ASN A 235 -19.15 -13.91 -0.89
CA ASN A 235 -20.57 -13.63 -1.10
C ASN A 235 -20.83 -12.19 -1.56
N TYR A 236 -20.06 -11.69 -2.53
CA TYR A 236 -20.32 -10.43 -3.21
C TYR A 236 -21.21 -10.63 -4.44
N LYS A 237 -22.01 -9.62 -4.80
CA LYS A 237 -22.94 -9.69 -5.95
C LYS A 237 -22.24 -9.41 -7.29
N VAL A 238 -21.06 -8.78 -7.25
CA VAL A 238 -20.29 -8.45 -8.44
C VAL A 238 -20.00 -9.70 -9.27
N THR A 239 -20.16 -9.60 -10.58
CA THR A 239 -19.95 -10.70 -11.52
C THR A 239 -19.45 -10.17 -12.88
N PRO A 240 -18.63 -10.93 -13.63
CA PRO A 240 -17.92 -12.15 -13.21
C PRO A 240 -16.88 -11.83 -12.13
N ALA A 241 -16.51 -12.78 -11.27
CA ALA A 241 -15.61 -12.56 -10.13
C ALA A 241 -14.60 -13.72 -9.98
N ASN A 242 -13.32 -13.39 -9.78
CA ASN A 242 -12.28 -14.36 -9.43
C ASN A 242 -11.67 -13.98 -8.07
N TYR A 243 -11.73 -14.89 -7.11
CA TYR A 243 -11.11 -14.72 -5.79
C TYR A 243 -9.75 -15.40 -5.70
N GLY A 244 -9.15 -15.44 -4.52
CA GLY A 244 -7.79 -15.94 -4.29
C GLY A 244 -7.43 -17.23 -5.02
N LYS A 245 -8.29 -18.26 -4.95
CA LYS A 245 -8.04 -19.57 -5.59
C LYS A 245 -8.00 -19.46 -7.11
N ALA A 246 -8.91 -18.69 -7.69
CA ALA A 246 -8.96 -18.49 -9.13
C ALA A 246 -7.79 -17.63 -9.63
N ILE A 247 -7.39 -16.60 -8.86
CA ILE A 247 -6.18 -15.81 -9.14
C ILE A 247 -4.95 -16.71 -9.08
N TRP A 248 -4.84 -17.57 -8.06
CA TRP A 248 -3.75 -18.53 -7.95
C TRP A 248 -3.70 -19.46 -9.16
N ASP A 249 -4.79 -20.14 -9.47
CA ASP A 249 -4.84 -21.16 -10.54
C ASP A 249 -4.59 -20.55 -11.93
N LYS A 250 -5.18 -19.40 -12.23
CA LYS A 250 -5.17 -18.78 -13.56
C LYS A 250 -3.92 -17.94 -13.82
N LEU A 251 -3.32 -17.35 -12.78
CA LEU A 251 -2.23 -16.37 -12.92
C LEU A 251 -0.97 -16.76 -12.14
N VAL A 252 -1.03 -16.94 -10.82
CA VAL A 252 0.17 -17.08 -9.98
C VAL A 252 0.85 -18.44 -10.17
N TYR A 253 0.09 -19.52 -10.09
CA TYR A 253 0.58 -20.89 -10.24
C TYR A 253 1.29 -21.14 -11.58
N PRO A 254 0.76 -20.73 -12.75
CA PRO A 254 1.45 -20.93 -14.02
C PRO A 254 2.60 -19.94 -14.29
N ALA A 255 2.68 -18.82 -13.57
CA ALA A 255 3.71 -17.80 -13.81
C ALA A 255 5.09 -18.24 -13.35
N LYS A 256 6.13 -17.89 -14.13
CA LYS A 256 7.54 -18.26 -13.84
C LYS A 256 8.31 -17.19 -13.05
N ASN A 257 7.79 -15.97 -13.04
CA ASN A 257 8.41 -14.75 -12.53
C ASN A 257 7.58 -14.04 -11.45
N ILE A 258 6.31 -14.41 -11.23
CA ILE A 258 5.58 -14.00 -10.01
C ILE A 258 6.22 -14.70 -8.82
N CYS A 259 6.81 -13.89 -7.95
CA CYS A 259 7.59 -14.34 -6.80
C CYS A 259 6.98 -13.93 -5.48
N MET A 260 5.96 -13.07 -5.46
CA MET A 260 5.27 -12.67 -4.23
C MET A 260 3.84 -12.23 -4.53
N VAL A 261 2.92 -12.50 -3.62
CA VAL A 261 1.56 -11.93 -3.61
C VAL A 261 1.34 -11.13 -2.34
N ILE A 262 0.78 -9.93 -2.48
CA ILE A 262 0.41 -9.04 -1.37
C ILE A 262 -1.08 -8.75 -1.47
N CYS A 263 -1.77 -8.82 -0.33
CA CYS A 263 -3.21 -8.58 -0.24
C CYS A 263 -3.67 -7.94 1.07
N GLY A 264 -4.92 -7.48 1.09
CA GLY A 264 -5.61 -6.88 2.24
C GLY A 264 -6.91 -7.62 2.52
N HIS A 265 -8.02 -6.89 2.54
CA HIS A 265 -9.41 -7.36 2.65
C HIS A 265 -9.80 -7.88 4.05
N GLU A 266 -9.10 -8.90 4.54
CA GLU A 266 -9.55 -9.68 5.69
C GLU A 266 -9.12 -9.08 7.02
N CYS A 267 -10.10 -8.75 7.86
CA CYS A 267 -9.90 -8.31 9.23
C CYS A 267 -11.12 -8.61 10.11
N GLU A 268 -10.89 -8.68 11.42
CA GLU A 268 -11.87 -8.99 12.46
C GLU A 268 -11.68 -8.03 13.64
N ILE A 269 -12.71 -7.86 14.49
CA ILE A 269 -12.49 -7.30 15.83
C ILE A 269 -11.90 -8.41 16.70
N ALA A 270 -10.58 -8.55 16.64
CA ALA A 270 -9.81 -9.58 17.31
C ALA A 270 -8.42 -9.06 17.73
N ASP A 271 -7.55 -9.97 18.18
CA ASP A 271 -6.15 -9.63 18.34
C ASP A 271 -5.50 -9.41 16.96
N TYR A 272 -4.51 -8.53 16.90
CA TYR A 272 -3.89 -8.11 15.63
C TYR A 272 -3.39 -9.27 14.76
N LYS A 273 -2.97 -10.39 15.37
CA LYS A 273 -2.56 -11.62 14.66
C LYS A 273 -3.64 -12.18 13.73
N ASP A 274 -4.91 -11.89 14.00
CA ASP A 274 -6.08 -12.35 13.24
C ASP A 274 -6.49 -11.31 12.18
N ASN A 275 -5.67 -10.28 11.95
CA ASN A 275 -5.80 -9.30 10.86
C ASN A 275 -4.62 -9.35 9.86
N VAL A 276 -3.72 -10.32 10.04
CA VAL A 276 -2.56 -10.53 9.18
C VAL A 276 -2.37 -12.00 8.92
N SER A 277 -1.88 -12.38 7.74
CA SER A 277 -1.55 -13.77 7.48
C SER A 277 -0.39 -13.91 6.50
N PHE A 278 0.30 -15.05 6.57
CA PHE A 278 1.43 -15.34 5.72
C PHE A 278 1.48 -16.82 5.40
N ARG A 279 1.74 -17.16 4.14
CA ARG A 279 1.95 -18.53 3.69
C ARG A 279 2.94 -18.58 2.53
N ILE A 280 3.43 -19.77 2.23
CA ILE A 280 4.28 -20.03 1.07
C ILE A 280 3.74 -21.28 0.37
N ASP A 281 3.50 -21.17 -0.94
CA ASP A 281 3.17 -22.33 -1.79
C ASP A 281 4.14 -22.40 -2.97
N LYS A 282 4.24 -23.58 -3.59
CA LYS A 282 5.04 -23.77 -4.81
C LYS A 282 4.20 -23.53 -6.06
N ASN A 283 4.72 -22.73 -6.98
CA ASN A 283 4.12 -22.59 -8.31
C ASN A 283 4.39 -23.84 -9.19
N ALA A 284 3.89 -23.84 -10.43
CA ALA A 284 4.06 -24.94 -11.38
C ALA A 284 5.53 -25.22 -11.75
N SER A 285 6.44 -24.26 -11.52
CA SER A 285 7.88 -24.42 -11.73
C SER A 285 8.62 -24.89 -10.47
N GLY A 286 7.90 -25.18 -9.38
CA GLY A 286 8.46 -25.61 -8.10
C GLY A 286 9.08 -24.51 -7.25
N LYS A 287 8.98 -23.23 -7.66
CA LYS A 287 9.50 -22.07 -6.92
C LYS A 287 8.56 -21.70 -5.78
N ASN A 288 9.14 -21.32 -4.64
CA ASN A 288 8.38 -20.79 -3.52
C ASN A 288 7.78 -19.41 -3.86
N VAL A 289 6.49 -19.23 -3.59
CA VAL A 289 5.77 -17.96 -3.74
C VAL A 289 5.19 -17.57 -2.37
N PRO A 290 5.88 -16.70 -1.63
CA PRO A 290 5.35 -16.05 -0.45
C PRO A 290 4.10 -15.23 -0.75
N GLN A 291 3.08 -15.39 0.10
CA GLN A 291 1.80 -14.70 0.01
C GLN A 291 1.54 -14.05 1.37
N MET A 292 1.33 -12.73 1.37
CA MET A 292 1.23 -11.94 2.58
C MET A 292 -0.05 -11.12 2.58
N MET A 293 -0.88 -11.29 3.60
CA MET A 293 -2.02 -10.45 3.88
C MET A 293 -1.68 -9.46 5.01
N PHE A 294 -2.08 -8.21 4.82
CA PHE A 294 -1.95 -7.16 5.80
C PHE A 294 -3.12 -6.19 5.69
N ASN A 295 -4.06 -6.30 6.64
CA ASN A 295 -5.09 -5.30 6.85
C ASN A 295 -5.01 -4.83 8.31
N ALA A 296 -4.87 -3.53 8.54
CA ALA A 296 -4.80 -2.97 9.90
C ALA A 296 -6.05 -2.20 10.29
N GLN A 297 -7.10 -2.20 9.47
CA GLN A 297 -8.32 -1.40 9.64
C GLN A 297 -8.93 -1.48 11.05
N THR A 298 -8.87 -2.66 11.68
CA THR A 298 -9.42 -2.96 13.02
C THR A 298 -8.34 -3.20 14.07
N ALA A 299 -7.10 -2.77 13.84
CA ALA A 299 -5.98 -3.00 14.76
C ALA A 299 -6.17 -2.31 16.14
N ASP A 300 -7.03 -1.30 16.22
CA ASP A 300 -7.48 -0.63 17.43
C ASP A 300 -8.65 -1.38 18.13
N LYS A 301 -9.02 -2.57 17.60
CA LYS A 301 -10.11 -3.44 18.04
C LYS A 301 -11.50 -2.82 17.88
N GLN A 302 -11.69 -1.93 16.90
CA GLN A 302 -12.96 -1.27 16.64
C GLN A 302 -13.27 -1.17 15.14
N TRP A 303 -14.55 -1.22 14.75
CA TRP A 303 -14.99 -0.84 13.40
C TRP A 303 -15.15 0.68 13.22
N PHE A 304 -15.33 1.38 14.34
CA PHE A 304 -15.65 2.81 14.40
C PHE A 304 -14.70 3.58 15.32
N GLY A 305 -13.48 3.03 15.52
CA GLY A 305 -12.42 3.68 16.28
C GLY A 305 -11.69 4.71 15.43
N ASN A 306 -10.37 4.79 15.58
CA ASN A 306 -9.54 5.73 14.84
C ASN A 306 -9.09 5.21 13.47
N GLY A 307 -9.49 3.98 13.10
CA GLY A 307 -9.19 3.37 11.82
C GLY A 307 -7.97 2.44 11.83
N GLY A 308 -7.52 2.03 13.02
CA GLY A 308 -6.46 1.03 13.13
C GLY A 308 -5.08 1.60 13.45
N ASP A 309 -5.02 2.67 14.24
CA ASP A 309 -3.81 3.18 14.89
C ASP A 309 -2.63 3.55 13.96
N GLY A 310 -2.89 3.77 12.67
CA GLY A 310 -1.89 4.20 11.71
C GLY A 310 -0.81 3.15 11.40
N TRP A 311 -1.08 1.86 11.58
CA TRP A 311 -0.10 0.81 11.26
C TRP A 311 0.18 0.72 9.76
N LEU A 312 1.44 0.54 9.40
CA LEU A 312 1.94 0.25 8.05
C LEU A 312 3.06 -0.79 8.13
N ARG A 313 3.43 -1.38 6.98
CA ARG A 313 4.60 -2.26 6.90
C ARG A 313 5.73 -1.59 6.13
N ILE A 314 6.91 -1.57 6.74
CA ILE A 314 8.17 -1.25 6.07
C ILE A 314 8.71 -2.55 5.49
N MET A 315 8.78 -2.63 4.16
CA MET A 315 9.38 -3.75 3.44
C MET A 315 10.80 -3.37 3.03
N GLU A 316 11.78 -3.81 3.80
CA GLU A 316 13.20 -3.52 3.56
C GLU A 316 13.83 -4.61 2.68
N PHE A 317 14.21 -4.25 1.47
CA PHE A 317 14.83 -5.12 0.47
C PHE A 317 16.34 -5.13 0.66
N MET A 318 16.86 -6.24 1.18
CA MET A 318 18.26 -6.42 1.57
C MET A 318 19.20 -6.45 0.35
N PRO A 319 20.48 -6.05 0.50
CA PRO A 319 21.41 -5.97 -0.64
C PRO A 319 21.78 -7.33 -1.26
N ASP A 320 21.38 -8.46 -0.68
CA ASP A 320 21.57 -9.80 -1.25
C ASP A 320 20.67 -10.11 -2.45
N GLY A 321 19.70 -9.24 -2.74
CA GLY A 321 18.77 -9.39 -3.86
C GLY A 321 17.70 -10.47 -3.66
N LYS A 322 17.54 -10.98 -2.42
CA LYS A 322 16.68 -12.12 -2.08
C LYS A 322 15.85 -11.95 -0.81
N THR A 323 16.37 -11.28 0.22
CA THR A 323 15.68 -11.16 1.51
C THR A 323 14.93 -9.84 1.66
N ILE A 324 13.64 -9.91 1.98
CA ILE A 324 12.80 -8.76 2.35
C ILE A 324 12.51 -8.85 3.85
N LYS A 325 12.95 -7.86 4.63
CA LYS A 325 12.59 -7.75 6.04
C LYS A 325 11.29 -6.99 6.17
N ILE A 326 10.30 -7.60 6.81
CA ILE A 326 9.02 -6.98 7.11
C ILE A 326 9.07 -6.42 8.53
N LYS A 327 8.65 -5.16 8.70
CA LYS A 327 8.47 -4.55 10.03
C LYS A 327 7.18 -3.76 10.09
N THR A 328 6.31 -4.05 11.06
CA THR A 328 5.11 -3.26 11.34
C THR A 328 5.44 -2.03 12.20
N PHE A 329 5.03 -0.84 11.73
CA PHE A 329 5.34 0.45 12.33
C PHE A 329 4.12 1.38 12.31
N SER A 330 3.95 2.24 13.32
CA SER A 330 2.91 3.27 13.35
C SER A 330 3.53 4.68 13.45
N PRO A 331 3.40 5.51 12.39
CA PRO A 331 3.73 6.92 12.45
C PRO A 331 2.94 7.69 13.50
N LEU A 332 1.68 7.30 13.75
CA LEU A 332 0.81 7.95 14.73
C LEU A 332 1.46 7.95 16.12
N PHE A 333 1.98 6.80 16.55
CA PHE A 333 2.65 6.69 17.85
C PHE A 333 4.07 7.25 17.82
N ALA A 334 4.80 7.09 16.72
CA ALA A 334 6.21 7.47 16.60
C ALA A 334 6.48 8.97 16.76
N LEU A 335 5.50 9.81 16.42
CA LEU A 335 5.63 11.27 16.42
C LEU A 335 5.46 11.91 17.80
N SER A 336 4.86 11.21 18.76
CA SER A 336 4.60 11.73 20.10
C SER A 336 5.61 11.16 21.11
N PRO A 337 6.35 12.00 21.87
CA PRO A 337 7.26 11.54 22.91
C PRO A 337 6.60 10.67 24.00
N LEU A 338 5.28 10.77 24.16
CA LEU A 338 4.53 10.04 25.18
C LEU A 338 4.06 8.65 24.72
N THR A 339 4.08 8.40 23.42
CA THR A 339 3.59 7.15 22.82
C THR A 339 4.61 6.47 21.92
N CYS A 340 5.78 7.05 21.73
CA CYS A 340 6.75 6.55 20.76
C CYS A 340 7.28 5.14 21.10
N ASP A 341 7.20 4.73 22.36
CA ASP A 341 7.44 3.36 22.83
C ASP A 341 6.50 2.32 22.18
N LYS A 342 5.33 2.75 21.68
CA LYS A 342 4.30 1.93 21.04
C LYS A 342 4.38 1.96 19.51
N SER A 343 5.39 2.60 18.93
CA SER A 343 5.51 2.77 17.47
C SER A 343 5.88 1.50 16.71
N TRP A 344 6.38 0.48 17.40
CA TRP A 344 6.76 -0.81 16.81
C TRP A 344 5.90 -1.92 17.37
N ARG A 345 5.42 -2.80 16.48
CA ARG A 345 5.01 -4.14 16.89
C ARG A 345 6.17 -5.11 16.65
N THR A 346 6.35 -6.09 17.52
CA THR A 346 7.54 -6.96 17.54
C THR A 346 7.24 -8.46 17.58
N ASP A 347 5.96 -8.85 17.48
CA ASP A 347 5.59 -10.27 17.40
C ASP A 347 6.09 -10.90 16.09
N SER A 348 6.10 -12.23 16.00
CA SER A 348 6.62 -12.96 14.83
C SER A 348 5.84 -12.70 13.54
N TYR A 349 4.59 -12.25 13.62
CA TYR A 349 3.77 -11.83 12.48
C TYR A 349 3.90 -10.33 12.16
N ASP A 350 4.65 -9.58 12.97
CA ASP A 350 4.95 -8.17 12.78
C ASP A 350 6.37 -7.93 12.26
N GLN A 351 7.30 -8.81 12.61
CA GLN A 351 8.68 -8.77 12.18
C GLN A 351 9.15 -10.15 11.73
N PHE A 352 9.40 -10.29 10.44
CA PHE A 352 9.85 -11.54 9.82
C PHE A 352 10.58 -11.27 8.50
N ASP A 353 11.34 -12.27 8.05
CA ASP A 353 12.06 -12.21 6.78
C ASP A 353 11.32 -13.06 5.74
N ILE A 354 11.20 -12.53 4.52
CA ILE A 354 10.73 -13.24 3.33
C ILE A 354 11.93 -13.46 2.41
N THR A 355 12.12 -14.68 1.93
CA THR A 355 13.18 -14.99 0.96
C THR A 355 12.57 -15.28 -0.41
N ILE A 356 13.06 -14.57 -1.42
CA ILE A 356 12.72 -14.72 -2.83
C ILE A 356 13.84 -15.50 -3.54
N GLU A 357 13.47 -16.58 -4.24
CA GLU A 357 14.40 -17.49 -4.93
C GLU A 357 14.74 -17.08 -6.36
#